data_AF-A0A967T0W9-F1
#
_entry.id   AF-A0A967T0W9-F1
#
_cell.length_a   1.000
_cell.length_b   1.000
_cell.length_c   1.000
_cell.angle_alpha   90.00
_cell.angle_beta   90.00
_cell.angle_gamma   90.00
#
_symmetry.space_group_name_H-M   'P 1'
#
loop_
_entity.id
_entity.type
_entity.pdbx_description
1 polymer ?
#
loop_
_entity_poly.entity_id
_entity_poly.type
_entity_poly.pdbx_seq_one_letter_code
_entity_poly.pdbx_strand_id
1 'polypeptide(L)'
;YVDLEKIRLQNRLHYEEHVDPGLLSYSIPVMILQPLVENAIKHGISNSSNGGWIRLNISKEENKIVCRLDNSLPVYSAEDSSTPQWGG
;
A
#
# COMPACT_ATOMS: atom_id res chain seq x y z
N TYR A 1 12.18 2.65 3.67
CA TYR A 1 11.07 3.62 3.45
C TYR A 1 9.86 3.26 4.32
N VAL A 2 9.25 2.08 4.14
CA VAL A 2 8.07 1.65 4.90
C VAL A 2 8.22 1.79 6.42
N ASP A 3 9.39 1.47 6.98
CA ASP A 3 9.60 1.59 8.44
C ASP A 3 9.57 3.03 8.95
N LEU A 4 10.05 4.00 8.16
CA LEU A 4 9.94 5.42 8.49
C LEU A 4 8.47 5.86 8.46
N GLU A 5 7.71 5.38 7.47
CA GLU A 5 6.28 5.67 7.35
C GLU A 5 5.46 5.04 8.50
N LYS A 6 5.82 3.85 8.96
CA LYS A 6 5.23 3.23 10.15
C LYS A 6 5.39 4.13 11.38
N ILE A 7 6.58 4.69 11.59
CA ILE A 7 6.84 5.63 12.69
C ILE A 7 5.97 6.89 12.53
N ARG A 8 5.96 7.50 11.33
CA ARG A 8 5.17 8.71 11.03
C ARG A 8 3.67 8.51 11.28
N LEU A 9 3.17 7.33 10.96
CA LEU A 9 1.76 6.95 11.15
C LEU A 9 1.47 6.37 12.55
N GLN A 10 2.40 6.47 13.50
CA GLN A 10 2.27 5.96 14.87
C GLN A 10 1.93 4.46 14.93
N ASN A 11 2.60 3.66 14.11
CA ASN A 11 2.42 2.21 13.96
C ASN A 11 1.02 1.77 13.48
N ARG A 12 0.20 2.69 12.96
CA ARG A 12 -1.10 2.36 12.36
C ARG A 12 -0.99 1.75 10.95
N LEU A 13 0.23 1.61 10.42
CA LEU A 13 0.51 0.95 9.15
C LEU A 13 0.99 -0.48 9.39
N HIS A 14 0.18 -1.44 8.96
CA HIS A 14 0.57 -2.84 8.88
C HIS A 14 1.15 -3.13 7.50
N TYR A 15 2.36 -3.69 7.45
CA TYR A 15 2.99 -4.09 6.19
C TYR A 15 3.30 -5.58 6.24
N GLU A 16 2.88 -6.28 5.20
CA GLU A 16 3.06 -7.71 5.02
C GLU A 16 3.69 -7.97 3.65
N GLU A 17 4.70 -8.83 3.60
CA GLU A 17 5.33 -9.22 2.33
C GLU A 17 5.42 -10.74 2.23
N HIS A 18 5.06 -11.24 1.05
CA HIS A 18 5.09 -12.65 0.70
C HIS A 18 5.86 -12.75 -0.61
N VAL A 19 7.05 -13.34 -0.54
CA VAL A 19 7.93 -13.49 -1.70
C VAL A 19 8.23 -14.97 -1.86
N ASP A 20 8.02 -15.49 -3.07
CA ASP A 20 8.46 -16.84 -3.42
C ASP A 20 9.98 -16.96 -3.15
N PRO A 21 10.44 -17.89 -2.29
CA PRO A 21 11.86 -18.05 -1.99
C PRO A 21 12.73 -18.24 -3.23
N GLY A 22 12.18 -18.87 -4.29
CA GLY A 22 12.87 -19.06 -5.56
C GLY A 22 13.11 -17.77 -6.34
N LEU A 23 12.46 -16.66 -5.97
CA LEU A 23 12.59 -15.34 -6.59
C LEU A 23 13.54 -14.39 -5.84
N LEU A 24 14.04 -14.75 -4.66
CA LEU A 24 14.95 -13.90 -3.88
C LEU A 24 16.29 -13.62 -4.58
N SER A 25 16.69 -14.47 -5.53
CA SER A 25 17.88 -14.29 -6.37
C SER A 25 17.65 -13.38 -7.59
N TYR A 26 16.40 -12.99 -7.86
CA TYR A 26 16.04 -12.13 -8.98
C TYR A 26 16.04 -10.67 -8.57
N SER A 27 16.78 -9.84 -9.30
CA SER A 27 16.76 -8.39 -9.10
C SER A 27 15.51 -7.77 -9.72
N ILE A 28 14.64 -7.23 -8.89
CA ILE A 28 13.48 -6.45 -9.32
C ILE A 28 13.84 -4.95 -9.21
N PRO A 29 13.54 -4.13 -10.23
CA PRO A 29 13.80 -2.69 -10.16
C PRO A 29 13.00 -2.03 -9.02
N VAL A 30 13.72 -1.54 -8.00
CA VAL A 30 13.14 -0.81 -6.86
C VAL A 30 12.29 0.40 -7.30
N MET A 31 12.66 1.04 -8.41
CA MET A 31 11.96 2.23 -8.93
C MET A 31 10.52 1.96 -9.34
N ILE A 32 10.12 0.69 -9.55
CA ILE A 32 8.73 0.33 -9.86
C ILE A 32 7.91 0.14 -8.57
N LEU A 33 8.50 -0.52 -7.57
CA LEU A 33 7.81 -0.81 -6.31
C LEU A 33 7.65 0.43 -5.43
N GLN A 34 8.66 1.30 -5.40
CA GLN A 34 8.65 2.50 -4.58
C GLN A 34 7.43 3.42 -4.83
N PRO A 35 7.10 3.85 -6.07
CA PRO A 35 5.95 4.72 -6.31
C PRO A 35 4.61 4.05 -5.96
N LEU A 36 4.50 2.73 -6.13
CA LEU A 36 3.29 1.99 -5.75
C LEU A 36 3.09 1.97 -4.23
N VAL A 37 4.16 1.69 -3.48
CA VAL A 37 4.14 1.71 -2.01
C VAL A 37 3.85 3.12 -1.50
N GLU A 38 4.48 4.15 -2.08
CA GLU A 38 4.19 5.53 -1.75
C GLU A 38 2.72 5.90 -2.00
N ASN A 39 2.16 5.49 -3.14
CA ASN A 39 0.76 5.73 -3.48
C ASN A 39 -0.18 5.04 -2.48
N ALA A 40 0.06 3.76 -2.18
CA ALA A 40 -0.71 2.99 -1.21
C ALA A 40 -0.72 3.63 0.19
N ILE A 41 0.43 4.11 0.68
CA ILE A 41 0.52 4.79 1.98
C ILE A 41 -0.21 6.14 1.95
N LYS A 42 0.04 6.95 0.92
CA LYS A 42 -0.52 8.31 0.77
C LYS A 42 -2.04 8.27 0.63
N HIS A 43 -2.60 7.42 -0.23
CA HIS A 43 -4.03 7.42 -0.52
C HIS A 43 -4.84 6.41 0.29
N GLY A 44 -4.21 5.31 0.73
CA GLY A 44 -4.89 4.27 1.51
C GLY A 44 -4.97 4.58 3.01
N ILE A 45 -3.81 4.79 3.65
CA ILE A 45 -3.71 4.81 5.12
C ILE A 45 -3.73 6.23 5.69
N SER A 46 -3.15 7.23 5.00
CA SER A 46 -2.99 8.57 5.59
C SER A 46 -4.32 9.25 5.94
N ASN A 47 -5.39 8.93 5.21
CA ASN A 47 -6.74 9.46 5.40
C ASN A 47 -7.63 8.59 6.30
N SER A 48 -7.14 7.43 6.80
CA SER A 48 -7.90 6.60 7.73
C SER A 48 -7.45 6.83 9.16
N SER A 49 -8.38 7.19 10.05
CA SER A 49 -8.15 7.30 11.49
C SER A 49 -7.80 5.95 12.14
N ASN A 50 -8.34 4.85 11.60
CA ASN A 50 -8.15 3.49 12.13
C ASN A 50 -6.86 2.82 11.62
N GLY A 51 -6.08 3.50 10.77
CA GLY A 51 -4.90 2.91 10.15
C GLY A 51 -5.21 2.09 8.91
N GLY A 52 -4.29 1.22 8.53
CA GLY A 52 -4.48 0.40 7.34
C GLY A 52 -3.34 -0.56 7.08
N TRP A 53 -3.46 -1.33 6.00
CA TRP A 53 -2.50 -2.35 5.64
C TRP A 53 -2.02 -2.22 4.20
N ILE A 54 -0.80 -2.67 3.95
CA ILE A 54 -0.21 -2.88 2.63
C ILE A 54 0.32 -4.30 2.57
N ARG A 55 -0.01 -5.00 1.49
CA ARG A 55 0.48 -6.35 1.21
C ARG A 55 1.24 -6.37 -0.10
N LEU A 56 2.48 -6.82 -0.05
CA LEU A 56 3.29 -7.10 -1.23
C LEU A 56 3.32 -8.61 -1.47
N ASN A 57 2.87 -9.05 -2.64
CA ASN A 57 2.99 -10.44 -3.09
C ASN A 57 3.89 -10.47 -4.33
N ILE A 58 4.96 -11.27 -4.28
CA ILE A 58 5.85 -11.52 -5.41
C ILE A 58 5.85 -13.02 -5.67
N SER A 59 5.32 -13.40 -6.83
CA SER A 59 5.15 -14.80 -7.21
C SER A 59 5.60 -15.04 -8.64
N LYS A 60 5.92 -16.29 -8.95
CA LYS A 60 6.24 -16.73 -10.32
C LYS A 60 4.99 -17.34 -10.94
N GLU A 61 4.53 -16.78 -12.05
CA GLU A 61 3.44 -17.34 -12.85
C GLU A 61 3.99 -17.69 -14.23
N GLU A 62 4.04 -18.99 -14.55
CA GLU A 62 4.60 -19.54 -15.78
C GLU A 62 5.98 -18.93 -16.13
N ASN A 63 6.01 -17.99 -17.07
CA ASN A 63 7.20 -17.31 -17.59
C ASN A 63 7.34 -15.85 -17.13
N LYS A 64 6.60 -15.42 -16.10
CA LYS A 64 6.62 -14.03 -15.60
C LYS A 64 6.78 -14.00 -14.08
N ILE A 65 7.42 -12.93 -13.62
CA ILE A 65 7.38 -12.54 -12.21
C ILE A 65 6.22 -11.56 -12.06
N VAL A 66 5.28 -11.90 -11.17
CA VAL A 66 4.11 -11.08 -10.87
C VAL A 66 4.33 -10.41 -9.52
N CYS A 67 4.36 -9.08 -9.54
CA CYS A 67 4.41 -8.25 -8.34
C CYS A 67 3.03 -7.63 -8.14
N ARG A 68 2.35 -7.99 -7.05
CA ARG A 68 1.06 -7.43 -6.66
C ARG A 68 1.20 -6.64 -5.37
N LEU A 69 0.71 -5.41 -5.38
CA LEU A 69 0.62 -4.56 -4.21
C LEU A 69 -0.85 -4.27 -3.92
N ASP A 70 -1.33 -4.73 -2.78
CA ASP A 70 -2.70 -4.50 -2.31
C ASP A 70 -2.65 -3.59 -1.09
N ASN A 71 -3.66 -2.73 -0.92
CA ASN A 71 -3.80 -1.90 0.28
C ASN A 71 -5.25 -1.76 0.72
N SER A 72 -5.43 -1.49 2.01
CA SER A 72 -6.75 -1.09 2.52
C SER A 72 -7.18 0.26 1.93
N LEU A 73 -8.45 0.36 1.54
CA LEU A 73 -9.08 1.64 1.26
C LEU A 73 -9.43 2.35 2.58
N PRO A 74 -9.38 3.70 2.62
CA PRO A 74 -9.86 4.43 3.77
C PRO A 74 -11.34 4.12 3.99
N VAL A 75 -11.69 3.74 5.22
CA VAL A 75 -13.08 3.66 5.65
C VAL A 75 -13.56 5.10 5.80
N TYR A 76 -14.29 5.60 4.81
CA TYR A 76 -15.04 6.83 4.96
C TYR A 76 -16.23 6.52 5.88
N SER A 77 -16.24 7.13 7.06
CA SER A 77 -17.44 7.14 7.90
C SER A 77 -18.57 7.78 7.10
N ALA A 78 -19.78 7.22 7.14
CA ALA A 78 -20.95 7.79 6.46
C ALA A 78 -21.30 9.22 6.95
N GLU A 79 -20.67 9.68 8.03
CA GLU A 79 -20.77 11.04 8.58
C GLU A 79 -19.86 12.06 7.89
N ASP A 80 -18.88 11.63 7.08
CA ASP A 80 -18.02 12.50 6.26
C ASP A 80 -18.63 12.80 4.88
N SER A 81 -19.95 12.68 4.73
CA SER A 81 -20.68 13.24 3.58
C SER A 81 -20.82 14.77 3.70
N SER A 82 -19.70 15.47 3.85
CA SER A 82 -19.62 16.85 3.37
C SER A 82 -19.55 16.78 1.86
N THR A 83 -20.71 16.67 1.23
CA THR A 83 -20.88 16.93 -0.20
C THR A 83 -20.07 18.17 -0.58
N PRO A 84 -19.15 18.12 -1.57
CA PRO A 84 -18.62 19.36 -2.10
C PRO A 84 -19.80 20.06 -2.78
N GLN A 85 -20.30 21.13 -2.16
CA GLN A 85 -21.22 22.05 -2.79
C GLN A 85 -20.45 22.78 -3.90
N TRP A 86 -20.37 22.17 -5.08
CA TRP A 86 -20.20 22.94 -6.31
C TRP A 86 -21.57 23.57 -6.60
N GLY A 87 -21.84 24.67 -5.91
CA GLY A 87 -22.99 25.54 -6.16
C GLY A 87 -22.48 26.88 -6.68
N GLY A 88 -22.96 27.26 -7.88
CA GLY A 88 -22.70 28.55 -8.53
C GLY A 88 -22.64 28.40 -10.04
#